data_AF-A0A1G3A448-F1
#
_entry.id   AF-A0A1G3A448-F1
#
_cell.length_a   1.000
_cell.length_b   1.000
_cell.length_c   1.000
_cell.angle_alpha   90.00
_cell.angle_beta   90.00
_cell.angle_gamma   90.00
#
_symmetry.space_group_name_H-M   'P 1'
#
loop_
_entity.id
_entity.type
_entity.pdbx_description
1 polymer ?
#
loop_
_entity_poly.entity_id
_entity_poly.type
_entity_poly.pdbx_seq_one_letter_code
_entity_poly.pdbx_strand_id
1 'polypeptide(L)'
;MNSPVTSLLADLRALGVSVGVEGDRLWYAPRSAVTSELLDRLRRHREDLLLLLGRTAVRCDRCRSTEYRDVSIHGGRSVRRDCAKCGRFLDFPVWYGVNRES
;
A
#
# COMPACT_ATOMS: atom_id res chain seq x y z
N MET A 1 -9.76 1.65 -21.68
CA MET A 1 -10.11 0.41 -20.94
C MET A 1 -9.51 0.53 -19.55
N ASN A 2 -10.31 0.42 -18.49
CA ASN A 2 -9.76 0.39 -17.13
C ASN A 2 -9.02 -0.94 -16.91
N SER A 3 -7.83 -0.89 -16.31
CA SER A 3 -7.08 -2.10 -15.96
C SER A 3 -7.92 -2.99 -15.03
N PRO A 4 -7.89 -4.33 -15.19
CA PRO A 4 -8.57 -5.27 -14.28
C PRO A 4 -8.27 -5.01 -12.80
N VAL A 5 -7.05 -4.56 -12.50
CA VAL A 5 -6.58 -4.25 -11.14
C VAL A 5 -7.23 -2.98 -10.60
N THR A 6 -7.35 -1.94 -11.43
CA THR A 6 -8.03 -0.68 -11.06
C THR A 6 -9.52 -0.94 -10.77
N SER A 7 -10.17 -1.78 -11.57
CA SER A 7 -11.56 -2.17 -11.33
C SER A 7 -11.70 -2.97 -10.03
N LEU A 8 -10.78 -3.90 -9.74
CA LEU A 8 -10.77 -4.63 -8.47
C LEU A 8 -10.62 -3.69 -7.25
N LEU A 9 -9.75 -2.68 -7.33
CA LEU A 9 -9.61 -1.68 -6.26
C LEU A 9 -10.88 -0.85 -6.07
N ALA A 10 -11.56 -0.49 -7.17
CA ALA A 10 -12.84 0.21 -7.11
C ALA A 10 -13.93 -0.64 -6.45
N ASP A 11 -14.02 -1.93 -6.81
CA ASP A 11 -14.97 -2.87 -6.20
C ASP A 11 -14.72 -3.03 -4.69
N LEU A 12 -13.46 -3.20 -4.28
CA LEU A 12 -13.08 -3.28 -2.86
C LEU A 12 -13.52 -2.03 -2.11
N ARG A 13 -13.29 -0.85 -2.68
CA ARG A 13 -13.72 0.43 -2.09
C ARG A 13 -15.24 0.52 -1.99
N ALA A 14 -15.97 0.13 -3.02
CA ALA A 14 -17.44 0.14 -3.04
C ALA A 14 -18.03 -0.80 -1.97
N LEU A 15 -17.33 -1.89 -1.65
CA LEU A 15 -17.70 -2.82 -0.58
C LEU A 15 -17.24 -2.36 0.83
N GLY A 16 -16.62 -1.19 0.95
CA GLY A 16 -16.04 -0.72 2.21
C GLY A 16 -14.81 -1.50 2.67
N VAL A 17 -14.19 -2.28 1.77
CA VAL A 17 -12.95 -3.01 2.04
C VAL A 17 -11.77 -2.08 1.84
N SER A 18 -11.05 -1.84 2.93
CA SER A 18 -9.71 -1.25 2.87
C SER A 18 -8.71 -2.32 2.48
N VAL A 19 -7.80 -1.99 1.57
CA VAL A 19 -6.71 -2.85 1.13
C VAL A 19 -5.42 -2.03 1.08
N GLY A 20 -4.29 -2.65 1.39
CA GLY A 20 -2.99 -2.02 1.27
C GLY A 20 -1.85 -3.02 1.41
N VAL A 21 -0.63 -2.51 1.56
CA VAL A 21 0.59 -3.31 1.65
C VAL A 21 1.20 -3.20 3.04
N GLU A 22 1.69 -4.33 3.54
CA GLU A 22 2.52 -4.49 4.74
C GLU A 22 3.78 -5.26 4.30
N GLY A 23 4.86 -4.53 4.01
CA GLY A 23 6.08 -5.11 3.42
C GLY A 23 5.84 -5.67 2.02
N ASP A 24 5.91 -6.99 1.87
CA ASP A 24 5.63 -7.75 0.64
C ASP A 24 4.25 -8.43 0.65
N ARG A 25 3.41 -8.11 1.64
CA ARG A 25 2.09 -8.74 1.85
C ARG A 25 0.97 -7.74 1.63
N LEU A 26 -0.11 -8.23 1.06
CA LEU A 26 -1.37 -7.49 1.04
C LEU A 26 -2.09 -7.68 2.38
N TRP A 27 -2.60 -6.60 2.94
CA TRP A 27 -3.57 -6.64 4.02
C TRP A 27 -4.91 -6.12 3.51
N TYR A 28 -6.00 -6.58 4.12
CA TYR A 28 -7.34 -6.09 3.85
C TYR A 28 -8.23 -6.16 5.09
N ALA A 29 -9.23 -5.30 5.16
CA ALA A 29 -10.23 -5.27 6.24
C ALA A 29 -11.54 -4.59 5.79
N PRO A 30 -12.72 -5.02 6.30
CA PRO A 30 -12.92 -6.15 7.21
C PRO A 30 -12.84 -7.50 6.48
N ARG A 31 -12.40 -8.55 7.16
CA ARG A 31 -12.30 -9.91 6.57
C ARG A 31 -13.66 -10.49 6.17
N SER A 32 -14.73 -10.12 6.88
CA SER A 32 -16.09 -10.58 6.62
C SER A 32 -16.66 -10.09 5.28
N ALA A 33 -16.16 -8.97 4.75
CA ALA A 33 -16.59 -8.43 3.46
C ALA A 33 -15.80 -9.04 2.27
N VAL A 34 -14.75 -9.82 2.53
CA VAL A 34 -13.94 -10.46 1.49
C VAL A 34 -14.41 -11.90 1.29
N THR A 35 -15.25 -12.10 0.27
CA THR A 35 -15.72 -13.41 -0.17
C THR A 35 -14.59 -14.25 -0.78
N SER A 36 -14.83 -15.56 -0.97
CA SER A 36 -13.88 -16.46 -1.65
C SER A 36 -13.57 -15.99 -3.07
N GLU A 37 -14.58 -15.56 -3.83
CA GLU A 37 -14.41 -15.00 -5.16
C GLU A 37 -13.51 -13.76 -5.16
N LEU A 38 -13.72 -12.85 -4.21
CA LEU A 38 -12.91 -11.64 -4.08
C LEU A 38 -11.48 -11.96 -3.68
N LEU A 39 -11.30 -12.96 -2.80
CA LEU A 39 -9.98 -13.46 -2.43
C LEU A 39 -9.22 -14.06 -3.63
N ASP A 40 -9.90 -14.79 -4.51
CA ASP A 40 -9.28 -15.35 -5.70
C ASP A 40 -8.94 -14.27 -6.74
N ARG A 41 -9.74 -13.20 -6.83
CA ARG A 41 -9.38 -12.01 -7.61
C ARG A 41 -8.13 -11.31 -7.03
N LEU A 42 -8.06 -11.12 -5.71
CA LEU A 42 -6.89 -10.55 -5.04
C LEU A 42 -5.63 -11.39 -5.27
N ARG A 43 -5.72 -12.72 -5.20
CA ARG A 43 -4.59 -13.63 -5.46
C ARG A 43 -4.11 -13.58 -6.90
N ARG A 44 -5.04 -13.61 -7.87
CA ARG A 44 -4.71 -13.54 -9.31
C ARG A 44 -3.96 -12.27 -9.69
N HIS A 45 -4.26 -11.16 -9.01
CA HIS A 45 -3.65 -9.86 -9.27
C HIS A 45 -2.64 -9.43 -8.21
N ARG A 46 -2.11 -10.37 -7.40
CA ARG A 46 -1.27 -10.03 -6.24
C ARG A 46 -0.08 -9.16 -6.61
N GLU A 47 0.65 -9.50 -7.65
CA GLU A 47 1.88 -8.79 -8.04
C GLU A 47 1.55 -7.37 -8.51
N ASP A 48 0.57 -7.23 -9.40
CA ASP A 48 0.11 -5.91 -9.85
C ASP A 48 -0.45 -5.06 -8.70
N LEU A 49 -1.13 -5.68 -7.74
CA LEU A 49 -1.64 -5.00 -6.54
C LEU A 49 -0.51 -4.54 -5.64
N LEU A 50 0.52 -5.36 -5.41
CA LEU A 50 1.70 -4.96 -4.63
C LEU A 50 2.45 -3.84 -5.31
N LEU A 51 2.60 -3.94 -6.64
CA LEU A 51 3.22 -2.92 -7.48
C LEU A 51 2.46 -1.59 -7.38
N LEU A 52 1.13 -1.62 -7.54
CA LEU A 52 0.29 -0.43 -7.57
C LEU A 52 0.07 0.19 -6.17
N LEU A 53 -0.20 -0.65 -5.15
CA LEU A 53 -0.48 -0.22 -3.78
C LEU A 53 0.81 0.07 -3.00
N GLY A 54 1.92 -0.60 -3.28
CA GLY A 54 3.22 -0.31 -2.66
C GLY A 54 3.66 1.14 -2.89
N ARG A 55 3.14 1.79 -3.94
CA ARG A 55 3.35 3.21 -4.24
C ARG A 55 2.55 4.16 -3.32
N THR A 56 1.45 3.72 -2.70
CA THR A 56 0.43 4.63 -2.11
C THR A 56 -0.23 4.19 -0.80
N ALA A 57 -0.21 2.91 -0.43
CA ALA A 57 -1.01 2.36 0.66
C ALA A 57 -0.14 1.53 1.63
N VAL A 58 0.76 2.20 2.35
CA VAL A 58 1.63 1.56 3.34
C VAL A 58 0.91 1.45 4.69
N ARG A 59 0.95 0.26 5.30
CA ARG A 59 0.53 0.02 6.68
C ARG A 59 1.71 -0.38 7.54
N CYS A 60 1.79 0.21 8.72
CA CYS A 60 2.88 -0.07 9.65
C CYS A 60 2.79 -1.49 10.22
N ASP A 61 3.86 -2.28 10.00
CA ASP A 61 4.03 -3.65 10.53
C ASP A 61 3.92 -3.74 12.06
N ARG A 62 4.27 -2.67 12.76
CA ARG A 62 4.33 -2.62 14.22
C ARG A 62 2.99 -2.24 14.86
N CYS A 63 2.38 -1.15 14.40
CA CYS A 63 1.21 -0.56 15.08
C CYS A 63 -0.07 -0.57 14.23
N ARG A 64 0.02 -1.07 12.99
CA ARG A 64 -1.10 -1.21 12.04
C ARG A 64 -1.74 0.11 11.59
N SER A 65 -1.18 1.26 11.96
CA SER A 65 -1.60 2.56 11.45
C SER A 65 -1.30 2.68 9.95
N THR A 66 -2.20 3.36 9.24
CA THR A 66 -2.04 3.77 7.83
C THR A 66 -1.54 5.21 7.71
N GLU A 67 -1.38 5.92 8.83
CA GLU A 67 -0.84 7.28 8.85
C GLU A 67 0.69 7.24 8.82
N TYR A 68 1.28 8.12 8.02
CA TYR A 68 2.72 8.24 7.82
C TYR A 68 3.18 9.70 7.82
N ARG A 69 4.48 9.88 8.09
CA ARG A 69 5.19 11.16 8.00
C ARG A 69 6.35 10.99 7.03
N ASP A 70 6.34 11.83 5.99
CA ASP A 70 7.44 11.93 5.05
C ASP A 70 8.43 13.01 5.53
N VAL A 71 9.71 12.67 5.54
CA VAL A 71 10.81 13.54 5.97
C VAL A 71 11.81 13.65 4.82
N SER A 72 12.05 14.88 4.38
CA SER A 72 13.11 15.17 3.40
C SER A 72 14.48 14.96 4.03
N ILE A 73 15.31 14.13 3.41
CA ILE A 73 16.69 13.86 3.80
C ILE A 73 17.63 14.10 2.61
N HIS A 74 18.95 13.99 2.83
CA HIS A 74 19.98 14.18 1.79
C HIS A 74 19.88 15.51 1.02
N GLY A 75 19.49 16.58 1.73
CA GLY A 75 19.30 17.91 1.15
C GLY A 75 18.07 17.99 0.23
N GLY A 76 17.02 17.22 0.52
CA GLY A 76 15.79 17.18 -0.27
C GLY A 76 15.82 16.19 -1.43
N ARG A 77 16.95 15.50 -1.65
CA ARG A 77 17.08 14.49 -2.71
C ARG A 77 16.48 13.15 -2.33
N SER A 78 16.01 12.96 -1.11
CA SER A 78 15.38 11.71 -0.70
C SER A 78 14.28 11.97 0.29
N VAL A 79 13.31 11.07 0.31
CA VAL A 79 12.20 11.10 1.23
C VAL A 79 12.27 9.81 2.03
N ARG A 80 12.32 9.94 3.35
CA ARG A 80 12.14 8.83 4.28
C ARG A 80 10.73 8.87 4.81
N ARG A 81 10.02 7.75 4.73
CA ARG A 81 8.69 7.60 5.29
C ARG A 81 8.76 6.83 6.60
N ASP A 82 8.26 7.44 7.66
CA ASP A 82 8.09 6.80 8.97
C ASP A 82 6.60 6.73 9.33
N CYS A 83 6.21 5.75 10.13
CA CYS A 83 4.86 5.68 10.68
C CYS A 83 4.60 6.88 11.59
N ALA A 84 3.54 7.65 11.32
CA ALA A 84 3.21 8.85 12.09
C ALA A 84 2.85 8.52 13.56
N LYS A 85 2.36 7.30 13.82
CA LYS A 85 1.93 6.87 15.15
C LYS A 85 3.06 6.35 16.04
N CYS A 86 4.03 5.62 15.48
CA CYS A 86 5.05 4.93 16.30
C CYS A 86 6.50 5.16 15.86
N GLY A 87 6.74 6.01 14.85
CA GLY A 87 8.07 6.36 14.37
C GLY A 87 8.83 5.22 13.66
N ARG A 88 8.18 4.09 13.40
CA ARG A 88 8.77 2.95 12.68
C ARG A 88 9.07 3.35 11.23
N PHE A 89 10.30 3.13 10.78
CA PHE A 89 10.66 3.26 9.36
C PHE A 89 9.82 2.35 8.49
N LEU A 90 9.27 2.90 7.40
CA LEU A 90 8.42 2.19 6.46
C LEU A 90 9.14 1.94 5.13
N ASP A 91 9.59 3.00 4.45
CA ASP A 91 10.32 2.92 3.19
C ASP A 91 11.00 4.25 2.80
N PHE A 92 11.64 4.26 1.62
CA PHE A 92 12.12 5.46 0.95
C PHE A 92 11.32 5.70 -0.33
N PRO A 93 10.27 6.55 -0.31
CA PRO A 93 9.53 6.90 -1.53
C PRO A 93 10.42 7.51 -2.62
N VAL A 94 11.45 8.27 -2.21
CA VAL A 94 12.46 8.86 -3.09
C VAL A 94 13.84 8.57 -2.54
N TRP A 95 14.74 8.07 -3.38
CA TRP A 95 16.13 7.83 -3.07
C TRP A 95 17.04 8.53 -4.09
N TYR A 96 17.83 9.49 -3.65
CA TYR A 96 18.67 10.36 -4.49
C TYR A 96 18.01 10.88 -5.79
N GLY A 97 16.78 11.38 -5.69
CA GLY A 97 16.01 11.95 -6.80
C GLY A 97 15.30 10.91 -7.66
N VAL A 98 15.57 9.63 -7.43
CA VAL A 98 14.87 8.52 -8.06
C VAL A 98 13.66 8.19 -7.21
N ASN A 99 12.46 8.44 -7.74
CA ASN A 99 11.27 7.83 -7.17
C ASN A 99 11.48 6.33 -7.19
N ARG A 100 11.12 5.62 -6.13
CA ARG A 100 11.04 4.17 -6.24
C ARG A 100 10.00 3.90 -7.32
N GLU A 101 10.47 3.62 -8.53
CA GLU A 101 9.64 3.28 -9.66
C GLU A 101 8.99 1.95 -9.30
N SER A 102 7.82 2.11 -8.70
CA SER A 102 6.60 1.77 -9.39
C SER A 102 6.65 0.43 -10.09
#